data_AF-A0A2G6GU52-F1
#
_entry.id   AF-A0A2G6GU52-F1
#
_cell.length_a   1.000
_cell.length_b   1.000
_cell.length_c   1.000
_cell.angle_alpha   90.00
_cell.angle_beta   90.00
_cell.angle_gamma   90.00
#
_symmetry.space_group_name_H-M   'P 1'
#
loop_
_entity.id
_entity.type
_entity.pdbx_description
1 polymer ?
#
loop_
_entity_poly.entity_id
_entity_poly.type
_entity_poly.pdbx_seq_one_letter_code
_entity_poly.pdbx_strand_id
1 'polypeptide(L)'
;MGKEKKFITCDGNYAAAYVSYMFSEVAAIYPITPSSTMAEYVDEWAANGRKNIFGETVKVVEMQSEGGAAGAVHGSLQSGALTSTYTASQGLLLMLPNMFKIAGELLPGVFHVSARSLAAQALSIFGDHSDVMAVRSSGFAQLATGSVQEVMDLGGVAHLAAIKSRVPFVHFFDGFRTSHEIQKIEAIDTDSFKAMVDWKSVEDFRLRALSNEHPVTRGTAQNPDIYFQNREASNSFYNAVPEIVEEYMGQISKLTGREYHLFDYYGAEDATDIIVAMGSVADTTREVVDYLMKQGRKVGLLIVRLYRPFSAKHFLKVLPKSVKRIAVLDRTKEPGAMGEPLYNDVKALFYEEEEMPVIVGGRYGLSSKDTTPAQLIAVYDNLALPEPKDNFTIGIVDDVTFLSLPQGEEVNMMDENTFQGKFYGLGSDGTVGANKNSIKIIGETTDKYCQAYFAYDSKKSGGITTSHLRFGDTPIHSPYLVTTPNFVACHVPAYIYKYDMLRGITEGGSFLLNCSWTDEEIYKFLPNSMKIVLAKKKIHFYAIDGTTIAREVGLGSRTNTIMQSAFFKIADVIPYEKA
;
A
#
# COMPACT_ATOMS: atom_id res chain seq x y z
N MET A 1 -2.01 30.19 15.18
CA MET A 1 -2.18 30.14 13.71
C MET A 1 -1.73 28.77 13.27
N GLY A 2 -2.63 27.95 12.72
CA GLY A 2 -2.27 26.63 12.21
C GLY A 2 -1.27 26.77 11.05
N LYS A 3 -0.26 25.91 11.00
CA LYS A 3 0.66 25.82 9.87
C LYS A 3 -0.16 25.45 8.63
N GLU A 4 0.08 26.10 7.50
CA GLU A 4 -0.65 25.83 6.26
C GLU A 4 -0.39 24.39 5.80
N LYS A 5 -1.45 23.62 5.50
CA LYS A 5 -1.33 22.22 5.08
C LYS A 5 -0.71 22.15 3.68
N LYS A 6 0.36 21.36 3.53
CA LYS A 6 1.02 21.18 2.23
C LYS A 6 0.57 19.88 1.59
N PHE A 7 -0.14 19.98 0.47
CA PHE A 7 -0.54 18.82 -0.31
C PHE A 7 0.45 18.53 -1.43
N ILE A 8 0.69 17.24 -1.68
CA ILE A 8 1.50 16.76 -2.81
C ILE A 8 0.80 15.56 -3.46
N THR A 9 1.02 15.37 -4.75
CA THR A 9 0.54 14.20 -5.49
C THR A 9 1.71 13.26 -5.74
N CYS A 10 1.77 12.14 -5.02
CA CYS A 10 2.89 11.20 -5.07
C CYS A 10 2.43 9.76 -4.87
N ASP A 11 3.35 8.79 -5.03
CA ASP A 11 3.08 7.39 -4.71
C ASP A 11 3.62 6.98 -3.33
N GLY A 12 3.30 5.76 -2.91
CA GLY A 12 3.76 5.22 -1.62
C GLY A 12 5.29 5.15 -1.51
N ASN A 13 5.99 4.79 -2.58
CA ASN A 13 7.46 4.77 -2.56
C ASN A 13 8.04 6.18 -2.36
N TYR A 14 7.50 7.20 -3.01
CA TYR A 14 7.90 8.59 -2.79
C TYR A 14 7.66 9.01 -1.34
N ALA A 15 6.50 8.69 -0.77
CA ALA A 15 6.17 9.02 0.61
C ALA A 15 7.13 8.34 1.61
N ALA A 16 7.40 7.04 1.44
CA ALA A 16 8.34 6.30 2.29
C ALA A 16 9.78 6.83 2.16
N ALA A 17 10.22 7.09 0.93
CA ALA A 17 11.53 7.68 0.67
C ALA A 17 11.65 9.07 1.30
N TYR A 18 10.61 9.91 1.18
CA TYR A 18 10.57 11.26 1.75
C TYR A 18 10.85 11.21 3.25
N VAL A 19 10.12 10.38 3.98
CA VAL A 19 10.28 10.22 5.42
C VAL A 19 11.64 9.62 5.75
N SER A 20 12.02 8.52 5.09
CA SER A 20 13.31 7.86 5.31
C SER A 20 14.49 8.82 5.15
N TYR A 21 14.44 9.69 4.13
CA TYR A 21 15.46 10.72 3.91
C TYR A 21 15.60 11.66 5.10
N MET A 22 14.51 12.02 5.77
CA MET A 22 14.54 12.97 6.89
C MET A 22 15.32 12.41 8.07
N PHE A 23 15.21 11.10 8.35
CA PHE A 23 15.76 10.48 9.56
C PHE A 23 17.10 9.73 9.35
N SER A 24 17.53 9.55 8.09
CA SER A 24 18.72 8.75 7.79
C SER A 24 19.95 9.61 7.53
N GLU A 25 21.11 9.15 7.99
CA GLU A 25 22.43 9.67 7.62
C GLU A 25 23.03 8.82 6.50
N VAL A 26 22.78 7.50 6.53
CA VAL A 26 23.24 6.52 5.54
C VAL A 26 22.06 5.71 5.00
N ALA A 27 22.09 5.38 3.71
CA ALA A 27 21.20 4.40 3.10
C ALA A 27 22.03 3.36 2.34
N ALA A 28 22.06 2.12 2.84
CA ALA A 28 22.72 1.01 2.14
C ALA A 28 21.68 0.21 1.37
N ILE A 29 21.81 0.15 0.04
CA ILE A 29 20.75 -0.25 -0.88
C ILE A 29 21.18 -1.37 -1.82
N TYR A 30 20.18 -2.05 -2.39
CA TYR A 30 20.32 -2.87 -3.59
C TYR A 30 18.96 -2.88 -4.33
N PRO A 31 18.92 -2.71 -5.66
CA PRO A 31 17.66 -2.53 -6.38
C PRO A 31 16.87 -3.83 -6.51
N ILE A 32 15.62 -3.82 -6.03
CA ILE A 32 14.64 -4.89 -6.24
C ILE A 32 13.22 -4.31 -6.37
N THR A 33 12.49 -4.72 -7.42
CA THR A 33 11.09 -4.30 -7.63
C THR A 33 10.18 -4.86 -6.51
N PRO A 34 9.17 -4.14 -6.02
CA PRO A 34 8.80 -2.76 -6.36
C PRO A 34 9.44 -1.69 -5.46
N SER A 35 10.50 -2.00 -4.70
CA SER A 35 11.13 -1.05 -3.77
C SER A 35 12.17 -0.12 -4.41
N SER A 36 12.69 -0.45 -5.60
CA SER A 36 13.80 0.28 -6.23
C SER A 36 13.61 1.80 -6.30
N THR A 37 12.40 2.28 -6.59
CA THR A 37 12.15 3.72 -6.75
C THR A 37 12.35 4.51 -5.46
N MET A 38 12.22 3.88 -4.28
CA MET A 38 12.57 4.54 -3.01
C MET A 38 14.06 4.92 -2.96
N ALA A 39 14.91 3.98 -3.36
CA ALA A 39 16.36 4.18 -3.39
C ALA A 39 16.74 5.23 -4.45
N GLU A 40 16.12 5.17 -5.63
CA GLU A 40 16.32 6.14 -6.71
C GLU A 40 15.95 7.57 -6.27
N TYR A 41 14.82 7.76 -5.58
CA TYR A 41 14.44 9.08 -5.06
C TYR A 41 15.43 9.61 -4.02
N VAL A 42 15.89 8.75 -3.10
CA VAL A 42 16.86 9.15 -2.08
C VAL A 42 18.20 9.53 -2.71
N ASP A 43 18.66 8.78 -3.71
CA ASP A 43 19.87 9.08 -4.47
C ASP A 43 19.73 10.41 -5.24
N GLU A 44 18.64 10.60 -5.96
CA GLU A 44 18.35 11.84 -6.70
C GLU A 44 18.32 13.06 -5.77
N TRP A 45 17.66 12.95 -4.61
CA TRP A 45 17.59 14.07 -3.67
C TRP A 45 18.94 14.36 -3.01
N ALA A 46 19.75 13.34 -2.70
CA ALA A 46 21.10 13.52 -2.21
C ALA A 46 22.00 14.22 -3.25
N ALA A 47 21.94 13.79 -4.51
CA ALA A 47 22.67 14.42 -5.61
C ALA A 47 22.26 15.90 -5.82
N ASN A 48 20.98 16.22 -5.60
CA ASN A 48 20.45 17.58 -5.67
C ASN A 48 20.65 18.40 -4.38
N GLY A 49 21.39 17.88 -3.40
CA GLY A 49 21.76 18.63 -2.18
C GLY A 49 20.64 18.79 -1.16
N ARG A 50 19.57 17.99 -1.22
CA ARG A 50 18.51 17.99 -0.21
C ARG A 50 19.09 17.68 1.16
N LYS A 51 18.60 18.36 2.21
CA LYS A 51 19.05 18.15 3.58
C LYS A 51 18.06 17.32 4.39
N ASN A 52 18.58 16.43 5.22
CA ASN A 52 17.84 15.72 6.25
C ASN A 52 17.69 16.59 7.53
N ILE A 53 17.10 16.06 8.61
CA ILE A 53 16.88 16.82 9.85
C ILE A 53 18.19 17.25 10.55
N PHE A 54 19.30 16.61 10.21
CA PHE A 54 20.65 16.90 10.71
C PHE A 54 21.38 17.97 9.88
N GLY A 55 20.78 18.46 8.78
CA GLY A 55 21.41 19.45 7.90
C GLY A 55 22.37 18.85 6.87
N GLU A 56 22.38 17.52 6.73
CA GLU A 56 23.29 16.78 5.86
C GLU A 56 22.56 16.11 4.70
N THR A 57 23.29 15.77 3.64
CA THR A 57 22.80 14.93 2.55
C THR A 57 22.93 13.46 2.94
N VAL A 58 21.93 12.63 2.65
CA VAL A 58 22.01 11.18 2.91
C VAL A 58 23.14 10.56 2.08
N LYS A 59 23.99 9.75 2.70
CA LYS A 59 25.00 8.96 1.98
C LYS A 59 24.38 7.66 1.47
N VAL A 60 24.17 7.59 0.16
CA VAL A 60 23.66 6.38 -0.51
C VAL A 60 24.81 5.49 -0.93
N VAL A 61 24.72 4.19 -0.61
CA VAL A 61 25.74 3.19 -0.96
C VAL A 61 25.05 1.97 -1.55
N GLU A 62 25.27 1.72 -2.84
CA GLU A 62 24.84 0.49 -3.50
C GLU A 62 25.81 -0.65 -3.20
N MET A 63 25.27 -1.79 -2.77
CA MET A 63 26.04 -3.00 -2.45
C MET A 63 25.94 -4.04 -3.57
N GLN A 64 26.60 -5.20 -3.40
CA GLN A 64 26.56 -6.29 -4.38
C GLN A 64 25.30 -7.17 -4.30
N SER A 65 24.56 -7.09 -3.19
CA SER A 65 23.29 -7.78 -2.94
C SER A 65 22.62 -7.20 -1.69
N GLU A 66 21.36 -7.53 -1.45
CA GLU A 66 20.65 -7.17 -0.22
C GLU A 66 21.30 -7.78 1.04
N GLY A 67 21.93 -8.94 0.93
CA GLY A 67 22.71 -9.51 2.04
C GLY A 67 23.91 -8.64 2.40
N GLY A 68 24.59 -8.07 1.39
CA GLY A 68 25.65 -7.08 1.56
C GLY A 68 25.12 -5.75 2.11
N ALA A 69 23.98 -5.27 1.59
CA ALA A 69 23.29 -4.10 2.10
C ALA A 69 22.93 -4.24 3.58
N ALA A 70 22.37 -5.37 4.01
CA ALA A 70 22.04 -5.61 5.40
C ALA A 70 23.27 -5.62 6.32
N GLY A 71 24.40 -6.18 5.86
CA GLY A 71 25.67 -6.13 6.58
C GLY A 71 26.24 -4.70 6.67
N ALA A 72 26.10 -3.90 5.61
CA ALA A 72 26.48 -2.49 5.62
C ALA A 72 25.57 -1.67 6.55
N VAL A 73 24.25 -1.93 6.59
CA VAL A 73 23.33 -1.33 7.57
C VAL A 73 23.77 -1.67 8.99
N HIS A 74 24.05 -2.95 9.26
CA HIS A 74 24.51 -3.39 10.57
C HIS A 74 25.79 -2.67 11.01
N GLY A 75 26.82 -2.63 10.15
CA GLY A 75 28.08 -1.93 10.44
C GLY A 75 27.91 -0.42 10.63
N SER A 76 27.08 0.22 9.79
CA SER A 76 26.80 1.66 9.87
C SER A 76 26.11 2.03 11.19
N LEU A 77 25.10 1.26 11.59
CA LEU A 77 24.42 1.43 12.89
C LEU A 77 25.38 1.21 14.05
N GLN A 78 26.24 0.19 13.97
CA GLN A 78 27.28 -0.07 14.98
C GLN A 78 28.28 1.09 15.12
N SER A 79 28.52 1.84 14.04
CA SER A 79 29.37 3.03 14.02
C SER A 79 28.66 4.33 14.45
N GLY A 80 27.39 4.27 14.86
CA GLY A 80 26.66 5.41 15.39
C GLY A 80 25.95 6.29 14.35
N ALA A 81 25.80 5.82 13.11
CA ALA A 81 25.05 6.51 12.06
C ALA A 81 23.64 5.93 11.92
N LEU A 82 22.61 6.79 11.94
CA LEU A 82 21.23 6.35 11.70
C LEU A 82 21.08 5.89 10.25
N THR A 83 20.69 4.63 10.05
CA THR A 83 20.80 3.95 8.75
C THR A 83 19.51 3.26 8.36
N SER A 84 19.11 3.46 7.10
CA SER A 84 17.94 2.82 6.49
C SER A 84 18.31 1.98 5.27
N THR A 85 17.35 1.15 4.84
CA THR A 85 17.41 0.40 3.59
C THR A 85 16.02 0.21 3.00
N TYR A 86 15.97 -0.14 1.72
CA TYR A 86 14.76 -0.33 0.92
C TYR A 86 14.83 -1.69 0.27
N THR A 87 13.84 -2.55 0.48
CA THR A 87 13.87 -3.92 -0.05
C THR A 87 12.47 -4.52 -0.21
N ALA A 88 12.39 -5.73 -0.75
CA ALA A 88 11.16 -6.50 -0.94
C ALA A 88 11.50 -7.98 -1.19
N SER A 89 10.55 -8.89 -0.95
CA SER A 89 10.59 -10.29 -1.42
C SER A 89 11.92 -10.99 -1.11
N GLN A 90 12.58 -11.52 -2.13
CA GLN A 90 13.86 -12.23 -2.04
C GLN A 90 14.94 -11.40 -1.36
N GLY A 91 14.94 -10.09 -1.60
CA GLY A 91 15.90 -9.17 -1.00
C GLY A 91 15.79 -9.16 0.51
N LEU A 92 14.57 -9.08 1.04
CA LEU A 92 14.31 -9.12 2.48
C LEU A 92 14.77 -10.45 3.10
N LEU A 93 14.58 -11.58 2.41
CA LEU A 93 15.08 -12.87 2.89
C LEU A 93 16.61 -12.90 3.01
N LEU A 94 17.33 -12.28 2.09
CA LEU A 94 18.80 -12.17 2.16
C LEU A 94 19.26 -11.29 3.32
N MET A 95 18.40 -10.38 3.80
CA MET A 95 18.71 -9.54 4.97
C MET A 95 18.46 -10.23 6.31
N LEU A 96 17.64 -11.29 6.34
CA LEU A 96 17.19 -11.96 7.58
C LEU A 96 18.33 -12.31 8.56
N PRO A 97 19.49 -12.85 8.13
CA PRO A 97 20.59 -13.13 9.07
C PRO A 97 21.08 -11.89 9.82
N ASN A 98 21.21 -10.76 9.12
CA ASN A 98 21.60 -9.48 9.72
C ASN A 98 20.48 -8.85 10.53
N MET A 99 19.21 -9.10 10.20
CA MET A 99 18.09 -8.63 11.02
C MET A 99 18.17 -9.19 12.46
N PHE A 100 18.48 -10.49 12.63
CA PHE A 100 18.70 -11.05 13.97
C PHE A 100 19.84 -10.34 14.73
N LYS A 101 20.91 -9.96 14.03
CA LYS A 101 22.04 -9.22 14.62
C LYS A 101 21.66 -7.80 15.02
N ILE A 102 21.02 -7.06 14.12
CA ILE A 102 20.59 -5.67 14.34
C ILE A 102 19.60 -5.60 15.51
N ALA A 103 18.62 -6.51 15.57
CA ALA A 103 17.65 -6.58 16.66
C ALA A 103 18.26 -7.08 17.97
N GLY A 104 19.11 -8.12 17.91
CA GLY A 104 19.80 -8.65 19.09
C GLY A 104 20.76 -7.66 19.75
N GLU A 105 21.28 -6.70 18.99
CA GLU A 105 22.17 -5.64 19.47
C GLU A 105 21.44 -4.32 19.77
N LEU A 106 20.10 -4.31 19.63
CA LEU A 106 19.23 -3.15 19.91
C LEU A 106 19.72 -1.89 19.20
N LEU A 107 19.78 -1.98 17.87
CA LEU A 107 20.19 -0.90 16.97
C LEU A 107 18.97 -0.27 16.28
N PRO A 108 18.86 1.06 16.23
CA PRO A 108 17.68 1.78 15.73
C PRO A 108 17.65 1.88 14.19
N GLY A 109 17.70 0.74 13.49
CA GLY A 109 17.57 0.69 12.03
C GLY A 109 16.12 0.61 11.56
N VAL A 110 15.82 1.20 10.40
CA VAL A 110 14.49 1.11 9.77
C VAL A 110 14.58 0.56 8.36
N PHE A 111 13.85 -0.52 8.10
CA PHE A 111 13.74 -1.16 6.79
C PHE A 111 12.39 -0.78 6.21
N HIS A 112 12.40 -0.07 5.08
CA HIS A 112 11.18 0.25 4.33
C HIS A 112 10.94 -0.82 3.27
N VAL A 113 9.82 -1.54 3.40
CA VAL A 113 9.54 -2.73 2.59
C VAL A 113 8.26 -2.53 1.78
N SER A 114 8.39 -2.51 0.46
CA SER A 114 7.23 -2.65 -0.42
C SER A 114 6.88 -4.14 -0.55
N ALA A 115 6.05 -4.64 0.37
CA ALA A 115 5.80 -6.06 0.59
C ALA A 115 5.40 -6.79 -0.71
N ARG A 116 6.09 -7.88 -1.01
CA ARG A 116 6.03 -8.58 -2.30
C ARG A 116 6.09 -10.10 -2.12
N SER A 117 5.36 -10.80 -2.98
CA SER A 117 5.38 -12.26 -3.10
C SER A 117 6.79 -12.85 -3.11
N LEU A 118 7.00 -13.88 -2.29
CA LEU A 118 8.14 -14.78 -2.41
C LEU A 118 7.96 -15.71 -3.61
N ALA A 119 9.08 -15.99 -4.29
CA ALA A 119 9.14 -16.97 -5.36
C ALA A 119 8.98 -18.38 -4.76
N ALA A 120 7.87 -19.03 -5.11
CA ALA A 120 7.56 -20.41 -4.74
C ALA A 120 7.46 -21.29 -6.00
N GLN A 121 6.26 -21.66 -6.43
CA GLN A 121 6.05 -22.35 -7.72
C GLN A 121 6.41 -21.49 -8.92
N ALA A 122 6.43 -20.17 -8.76
CA ALA A 122 6.84 -19.19 -9.74
C ALA A 122 7.33 -17.91 -9.05
N LEU A 123 8.11 -17.10 -9.77
CA LEU A 123 8.41 -15.73 -9.37
C LEU A 123 7.17 -14.85 -9.56
N SER A 124 6.91 -13.97 -8.59
CA SER A 124 6.05 -12.81 -8.81
C SER A 124 6.73 -11.53 -8.36
N ILE A 125 6.52 -10.45 -9.11
CA ILE A 125 6.96 -9.11 -8.71
C ILE A 125 5.93 -8.39 -7.84
N PHE A 126 4.72 -8.93 -7.74
CA PHE A 126 3.55 -8.25 -7.20
C PHE A 126 3.39 -8.42 -5.68
N GLY A 127 2.52 -7.59 -5.11
CA GLY A 127 2.41 -7.38 -3.67
C GLY A 127 1.57 -8.40 -2.93
N ASP A 128 2.16 -8.98 -1.89
CA ASP A 128 1.51 -9.66 -0.77
C ASP A 128 2.47 -9.63 0.44
N HIS A 129 2.09 -10.20 1.58
CA HIS A 129 2.85 -10.12 2.83
C HIS A 129 3.79 -11.31 3.07
N SER A 130 4.00 -12.20 2.09
CA SER A 130 4.79 -13.41 2.30
C SER A 130 6.23 -13.14 2.74
N ASP A 131 6.83 -12.04 2.28
CA ASP A 131 8.18 -11.63 2.65
C ASP A 131 8.28 -11.09 4.09
N VAL A 132 7.40 -10.15 4.47
CA VAL A 132 7.38 -9.58 5.82
C VAL A 132 6.97 -10.61 6.86
N MET A 133 6.10 -11.56 6.49
CA MET A 133 5.73 -12.68 7.36
C MET A 133 6.88 -13.68 7.56
N ALA A 134 7.77 -13.85 6.57
CA ALA A 134 8.94 -14.72 6.68
C ALA A 134 9.99 -14.20 7.68
N VAL A 135 10.02 -12.89 7.96
CA VAL A 135 10.99 -12.27 8.87
C VAL A 135 10.39 -11.88 10.24
N ARG A 136 9.15 -12.29 10.53
CA ARG A 136 8.43 -11.94 11.78
C ARG A 136 9.12 -12.40 13.07
N SER A 137 10.02 -13.39 13.00
CA SER A 137 10.77 -13.93 14.13
C SER A 137 12.12 -13.25 14.37
N SER A 138 12.54 -12.32 13.51
CA SER A 138 13.85 -11.66 13.56
C SER A 138 14.09 -10.80 14.79
N GLY A 139 13.02 -10.39 15.49
CA GLY A 139 13.06 -9.37 16.55
C GLY A 139 12.88 -7.94 16.03
N PHE A 140 12.61 -7.73 14.74
CA PHE A 140 12.17 -6.41 14.27
C PHE A 140 10.72 -6.17 14.71
N ALA A 141 10.43 -4.94 15.13
CA ALA A 141 9.06 -4.46 15.17
C ALA A 141 8.52 -4.37 13.73
N GLN A 142 7.23 -4.62 13.53
CA GLN A 142 6.60 -4.61 12.20
C GLN A 142 5.41 -3.66 12.21
N LEU A 143 5.54 -2.57 11.45
CA LEU A 143 4.54 -1.52 11.31
C LEU A 143 4.00 -1.49 9.88
N ALA A 144 2.72 -1.80 9.73
CA ALA A 144 2.01 -1.84 8.46
C ALA A 144 1.30 -0.51 8.17
N THR A 145 1.34 -0.08 6.91
CA THR A 145 0.56 1.05 6.39
C THR A 145 -0.25 0.62 5.16
N GLY A 146 -1.50 1.10 5.07
CA GLY A 146 -2.48 0.68 4.08
C GLY A 146 -2.76 1.68 2.95
N SER A 147 -2.33 2.93 3.09
CA SER A 147 -2.52 3.98 2.08
C SER A 147 -1.27 4.84 1.90
N VAL A 148 -1.21 5.59 0.79
CA VAL A 148 -0.08 6.51 0.53
C VAL A 148 0.02 7.59 1.63
N GLN A 149 -1.12 8.04 2.16
CA GLN A 149 -1.17 8.98 3.29
C GLN A 149 -0.62 8.33 4.57
N GLU A 150 -1.03 7.10 4.88
CA GLU A 150 -0.52 6.38 6.05
C GLU A 150 0.99 6.13 5.95
N VAL A 151 1.52 5.87 4.76
CA VAL A 151 2.97 5.75 4.52
C VAL A 151 3.71 7.05 4.91
N MET A 152 3.17 8.22 4.55
CA MET A 152 3.73 9.52 4.93
C MET A 152 3.66 9.76 6.45
N ASP A 153 2.52 9.42 7.06
CA ASP A 153 2.24 9.72 8.46
C ASP A 153 2.99 8.78 9.42
N LEU A 154 2.89 7.48 9.18
CA LEU A 154 3.37 6.44 10.07
C LEU A 154 4.76 5.93 9.71
N GLY A 155 5.25 6.19 8.49
CA GLY A 155 6.65 5.91 8.14
C GLY A 155 7.63 6.62 9.08
N GLY A 156 7.29 7.83 9.55
CA GLY A 156 8.08 8.58 10.52
C GLY A 156 8.00 8.02 11.93
N VAL A 157 6.85 7.45 12.32
CA VAL A 157 6.67 6.76 13.59
C VAL A 157 7.65 5.59 13.73
N ALA A 158 7.88 4.83 12.66
CA ALA A 158 8.88 3.75 12.70
C ALA A 158 10.29 4.24 13.06
N HIS A 159 10.71 5.39 12.52
CA HIS A 159 12.00 6.02 12.82
C HIS A 159 12.08 6.56 14.24
N LEU A 160 11.08 7.34 14.64
CA LEU A 160 11.00 7.94 15.97
C LEU A 160 10.95 6.85 17.06
N ALA A 161 10.16 5.80 16.84
CA ALA A 161 10.04 4.67 17.76
C ALA A 161 11.32 3.82 17.76
N ALA A 162 11.97 3.59 16.62
CA ALA A 162 13.25 2.86 16.58
C ALA A 162 14.33 3.57 17.40
N ILE A 163 14.46 4.89 17.25
CA ILE A 163 15.42 5.71 18.02
C ILE A 163 15.12 5.60 19.53
N LYS A 164 13.87 5.81 19.93
CA LYS A 164 13.47 5.84 21.36
C LYS A 164 13.51 4.46 22.03
N SER A 165 13.05 3.42 21.34
CA SER A 165 12.96 2.06 21.89
C SER A 165 14.25 1.24 21.73
N ARG A 166 15.12 1.64 20.80
CA ARG A 166 16.27 0.87 20.31
C ARG A 166 15.92 -0.44 19.59
N VAL A 167 14.64 -0.74 19.40
CA VAL A 167 14.20 -1.90 18.62
C VAL A 167 14.11 -1.48 17.15
N PRO A 168 14.72 -2.21 16.22
CA PRO A 168 14.64 -1.87 14.80
C PRO A 168 13.24 -2.16 14.23
N PHE A 169 12.87 -1.45 13.17
CA PHE A 169 11.53 -1.53 12.55
C PHE A 169 11.59 -2.01 11.10
N VAL A 170 10.68 -2.91 10.73
CA VAL A 170 10.20 -3.06 9.36
C VAL A 170 8.95 -2.20 9.24
N HIS A 171 9.04 -1.12 8.48
CA HIS A 171 7.88 -0.37 8.02
C HIS A 171 7.50 -0.90 6.64
N PHE A 172 6.29 -1.42 6.47
CA PHE A 172 5.89 -2.04 5.22
C PHE A 172 4.51 -1.63 4.74
N PHE A 173 4.35 -1.67 3.43
CA PHE A 173 3.15 -1.35 2.69
C PHE A 173 3.06 -2.18 1.43
N ASP A 174 1.86 -2.33 0.89
CA ASP A 174 1.61 -3.33 -0.15
C ASP A 174 2.28 -2.96 -1.48
N GLY A 175 3.14 -3.85 -1.97
CA GLY A 175 3.86 -3.70 -3.23
C GLY A 175 2.90 -3.52 -4.41
N PHE A 176 3.20 -2.55 -5.27
CA PHE A 176 2.33 -1.99 -6.32
C PHE A 176 1.06 -1.33 -5.79
N ARG A 177 0.26 -2.04 -5.00
CA ARG A 177 -1.08 -1.60 -4.61
C ARG A 177 -1.08 -0.31 -3.78
N THR A 178 -0.05 -0.12 -2.97
CA THR A 178 0.23 1.13 -2.25
C THR A 178 1.50 1.78 -2.80
N SER A 179 2.55 0.99 -3.06
CA SER A 179 3.85 1.54 -3.43
C SER A 179 3.87 2.31 -4.77
N HIS A 180 2.98 1.96 -5.71
CA HIS A 180 2.87 2.58 -7.03
C HIS A 180 1.50 3.25 -7.28
N GLU A 181 0.61 3.21 -6.28
CA GLU A 181 -0.62 3.99 -6.34
C GLU A 181 -0.28 5.45 -6.10
N ILE A 182 -0.73 6.32 -7.01
CA ILE A 182 -0.56 7.76 -6.88
C ILE A 182 -1.78 8.31 -6.13
N GLN A 183 -1.55 9.06 -5.06
CA GLN A 183 -2.58 9.80 -4.34
C GLN A 183 -2.17 11.25 -4.08
N LYS A 184 -3.17 12.14 -3.96
CA LYS A 184 -2.97 13.46 -3.37
C LYS A 184 -3.01 13.33 -1.84
N ILE A 185 -1.90 13.62 -1.18
CA ILE A 185 -1.72 13.46 0.27
C ILE A 185 -1.26 14.76 0.92
N GLU A 186 -1.50 14.90 2.22
CA GLU A 186 -0.89 15.92 3.08
C GLU A 186 0.52 15.47 3.49
N ALA A 187 1.53 16.26 3.13
CA ALA A 187 2.93 16.01 3.50
C ALA A 187 3.27 16.64 4.85
N ILE A 188 4.01 15.89 5.67
CA ILE A 188 4.60 16.40 6.92
C ILE A 188 5.94 17.07 6.60
N ASP A 189 6.14 18.30 7.08
CA ASP A 189 7.38 19.03 6.85
C ASP A 189 8.52 18.60 7.77
N THR A 190 9.75 18.90 7.35
CA THR A 190 10.99 18.53 8.06
C THR A 190 11.05 19.06 9.50
N ASP A 191 10.59 20.28 9.76
CA ASP A 191 10.64 20.86 11.11
C ASP A 191 9.67 20.17 12.05
N SER A 192 8.49 19.79 11.53
CA SER A 192 7.50 19.00 12.29
C SER A 192 8.06 17.63 12.68
N PHE A 193 8.75 16.93 11.78
CA PHE A 193 9.47 15.70 12.14
C PHE A 193 10.60 15.94 13.14
N LYS A 194 11.41 16.97 12.92
CA LYS A 194 12.54 17.33 13.78
C LYS A 194 12.11 17.63 15.22
N ALA A 195 10.95 18.25 15.39
CA ALA A 195 10.38 18.58 16.70
C ALA A 195 9.95 17.35 17.52
N MET A 196 9.68 16.21 16.86
CA MET A 196 9.28 14.96 17.54
C MET A 196 10.48 14.08 17.94
N VAL A 197 11.68 14.38 17.46
CA VAL A 197 12.86 13.55 17.74
C VAL A 197 13.27 13.64 19.21
N ASP A 198 13.41 12.48 19.85
CA ASP A 198 14.08 12.38 21.14
C ASP A 198 15.60 12.46 20.96
N TRP A 199 16.12 13.68 21.01
CA TRP A 199 17.55 13.97 20.83
C TRP A 199 18.45 13.32 21.88
N LYS A 200 17.94 13.07 23.08
CA LYS A 200 18.69 12.35 24.10
C LYS A 200 18.92 10.90 23.67
N SER A 201 17.88 10.24 23.14
CA SER A 201 18.02 8.88 22.59
C SER A 201 18.99 8.81 21.41
N VAL A 202 19.06 9.85 20.57
CA VAL A 202 20.06 9.98 19.49
C VAL A 202 21.47 10.11 20.06
N GLU A 203 21.68 10.99 21.04
CA GLU A 203 22.98 11.17 21.71
C GLU A 203 23.44 9.88 22.39
N ASP A 204 22.55 9.23 23.13
CA ASP A 204 22.76 7.94 23.78
C ASP A 204 23.14 6.84 22.77
N PHE A 205 22.52 6.84 21.58
CA PHE A 205 22.89 5.93 20.49
C PHE A 205 24.32 6.17 20.00
N ARG A 206 24.70 7.43 19.79
CA ARG A 206 26.05 7.81 19.37
C ARG A 206 27.11 7.49 20.41
N LEU A 207 26.83 7.69 21.70
CA LEU A 207 27.72 7.32 22.80
C LEU A 207 27.97 5.80 22.87
N ARG A 208 27.03 4.99 22.39
CA ARG A 208 27.18 3.53 22.27
C ARG A 208 27.86 3.11 20.96
N ALA A 209 28.27 4.00 20.08
CA ALA A 209 28.95 3.62 18.85
C ALA A 209 30.29 2.93 19.13
N LEU A 210 30.74 2.08 18.21
CA LEU A 210 32.10 1.56 18.23
C LEU A 210 33.09 2.73 17.98
N SER A 211 33.98 2.96 18.95
CA SER A 211 35.01 4.00 18.89
C SER A 211 36.30 3.50 19.52
N ASN A 212 37.44 3.93 18.97
CA ASN A 212 38.75 3.64 19.55
C ASN A 212 38.99 4.38 20.88
N GLU A 213 38.25 5.46 21.14
CA GLU A 213 38.38 6.25 22.37
C GLU A 213 37.65 5.61 23.57
N HIS A 214 36.60 4.83 23.30
CA HIS A 214 35.81 4.11 24.31
C HIS A 214 35.40 2.72 23.78
N PRO A 215 36.37 1.80 23.59
CA PRO A 215 36.14 0.55 22.89
C PRO A 215 35.26 -0.41 23.69
N VAL A 216 34.42 -1.16 22.98
CA VAL A 216 33.60 -2.25 23.52
C VAL A 216 33.67 -3.47 22.60
N THR A 217 33.47 -4.66 23.15
CA THR A 217 33.34 -5.90 22.38
C THR A 217 31.88 -6.25 22.16
N ARG A 218 31.51 -6.61 20.93
CA ARG A 218 30.14 -7.01 20.53
C ARG A 218 30.18 -8.27 19.68
N GLY A 219 29.06 -8.98 19.60
CA GLY A 219 28.95 -10.19 18.78
C GLY A 219 29.81 -11.35 19.25
N THR A 220 30.02 -11.49 20.57
CA THR A 220 30.76 -12.60 21.17
C THR A 220 30.12 -13.95 20.87
N ALA A 221 30.91 -15.02 20.80
CA ALA A 221 30.41 -16.38 20.93
C ALA A 221 30.09 -16.68 22.40
N GLN A 222 28.90 -17.20 22.69
CA GLN A 222 28.45 -17.49 24.05
C GLN A 222 28.08 -18.97 24.18
N ASN A 223 28.46 -19.56 25.31
CA ASN A 223 28.11 -20.93 25.65
C ASN A 223 26.69 -21.01 26.26
N PRO A 224 26.13 -22.22 26.44
CA PRO A 224 24.79 -22.41 27.01
C PRO A 224 24.61 -21.88 28.44
N ASP A 225 25.71 -21.63 29.17
CA ASP A 225 25.72 -21.13 30.54
C ASP A 225 25.19 -19.70 30.68
N ILE A 226 25.30 -18.86 29.64
CA ILE A 226 24.85 -17.45 29.67
C ILE A 226 23.98 -17.01 28.49
N TYR A 227 23.97 -17.77 27.37
CA TYR A 227 23.29 -17.34 26.14
C TYR A 227 21.79 -17.06 26.37
N PHE A 228 21.11 -17.94 27.12
CA PHE A 228 19.68 -17.80 27.35
C PHE A 228 19.36 -16.53 28.16
N GLN A 229 20.09 -16.29 29.25
CA GLN A 229 19.93 -15.10 30.10
C GLN A 229 20.17 -13.81 29.30
N ASN A 230 21.19 -13.78 28.45
CA ASN A 230 21.49 -12.62 27.62
C ASN A 230 20.46 -12.39 26.51
N ARG A 231 19.81 -13.45 26.01
CA ARG A 231 18.71 -13.32 25.03
C ARG A 231 17.48 -12.66 25.66
N GLU A 232 17.13 -13.08 26.87
CA GLU A 232 15.98 -12.56 27.65
C GLU A 232 16.22 -11.15 28.21
N ALA A 233 17.48 -10.71 28.34
CA ALA A 233 17.81 -9.37 28.82
C ALA A 233 17.20 -8.24 27.96
N SER A 234 16.82 -8.55 26.70
CA SER A 234 16.19 -7.60 25.79
C SER A 234 14.68 -7.38 26.04
N ASN A 235 14.02 -8.20 26.86
CA ASN A 235 12.55 -8.21 27.00
C ASN A 235 11.96 -6.85 27.38
N SER A 236 12.63 -6.10 28.26
CA SER A 236 12.15 -4.77 28.69
C SER A 236 12.05 -3.76 27.54
N PHE A 237 12.92 -3.87 26.52
CA PHE A 237 12.89 -3.00 25.35
C PHE A 237 11.65 -3.32 24.50
N TYR A 238 11.38 -4.60 24.22
CA TYR A 238 10.21 -5.03 23.46
C TYR A 238 8.89 -4.72 24.16
N ASN A 239 8.83 -4.90 25.47
CA ASN A 239 7.63 -4.58 26.26
C ASN A 239 7.27 -3.09 26.21
N ALA A 240 8.25 -2.21 26.00
CA ALA A 240 8.03 -0.77 25.89
C ALA A 240 7.59 -0.30 24.50
N VAL A 241 7.87 -1.09 23.44
CA VAL A 241 7.59 -0.69 22.04
C VAL A 241 6.13 -0.30 21.80
N PRO A 242 5.11 -1.07 22.24
CA PRO A 242 3.71 -0.72 21.99
C PRO A 242 3.34 0.70 22.47
N GLU A 243 3.69 1.04 23.71
CA GLU A 243 3.36 2.34 24.30
C GLU A 243 4.17 3.48 23.64
N ILE A 244 5.42 3.23 23.23
CA ILE A 244 6.24 4.20 22.48
C ILE A 244 5.63 4.50 21.11
N VAL A 245 5.17 3.46 20.40
CA VAL A 245 4.53 3.62 19.09
C VAL A 245 3.20 4.37 19.23
N GLU A 246 2.39 4.01 20.22
CA GLU A 246 1.12 4.68 20.55
C GLU A 246 1.33 6.17 20.86
N GLU A 247 2.38 6.51 21.61
CA GLU A 247 2.75 7.90 21.91
C GLU A 247 3.04 8.70 20.64
N TYR A 248 3.88 8.16 19.74
CA TYR A 248 4.25 8.85 18.50
C TYR A 248 3.08 8.91 17.50
N MET A 249 2.26 7.87 17.41
CA MET A 249 1.00 7.93 16.66
C MET A 249 0.10 9.05 17.19
N GLY A 250 -0.04 9.18 18.51
CA GLY A 250 -0.79 10.29 19.12
C GLY A 250 -0.20 11.67 18.84
N GLN A 251 1.13 11.80 18.70
CA GLN A 251 1.76 13.06 18.26
C GLN A 251 1.43 13.38 16.80
N ILE A 252 1.50 12.39 15.91
CA ILE A 252 1.09 12.52 14.51
C ILE A 252 -0.39 12.88 14.40
N SER A 253 -1.26 12.27 15.20
CA SER A 253 -2.68 12.58 15.21
C SER A 253 -2.97 14.00 15.66
N LYS A 254 -2.25 14.52 16.66
CA LYS A 254 -2.35 15.92 17.07
C LYS A 254 -1.87 16.89 15.99
N LEU A 255 -0.82 16.52 15.25
CA LEU A 255 -0.27 17.36 14.19
C LEU A 255 -1.20 17.43 12.98
N THR A 256 -1.73 16.29 12.57
CA THR A 256 -2.39 16.14 11.26
C THR A 256 -3.92 16.19 11.35
N GLY A 257 -4.47 15.87 12.52
CA GLY A 257 -5.89 15.63 12.75
C GLY A 257 -6.36 14.21 12.40
N ARG A 258 -5.46 13.31 11.97
CA ARG A 258 -5.79 11.92 11.63
C ARG A 258 -5.46 11.00 12.80
N GLU A 259 -6.47 10.36 13.37
CA GLU A 259 -6.31 9.48 14.53
C GLU A 259 -5.69 8.13 14.13
N TYR A 260 -4.68 7.70 14.87
CA TYR A 260 -3.98 6.43 14.67
C TYR A 260 -3.69 5.78 16.02
N HIS A 261 -3.90 4.47 16.09
CA HIS A 261 -3.48 3.60 17.19
C HIS A 261 -2.80 2.34 16.66
N LEU A 262 -2.23 1.53 17.57
CA LEU A 262 -1.66 0.22 17.21
C LEU A 262 -2.66 -0.66 16.45
N PHE A 263 -3.92 -0.57 16.87
CA PHE A 263 -5.10 -1.19 16.28
C PHE A 263 -6.23 -0.15 16.29
N ASP A 264 -6.87 0.10 15.15
CA ASP A 264 -8.07 0.96 15.09
C ASP A 264 -9.26 0.12 14.70
N TYR A 265 -10.39 0.46 15.28
CA TYR A 265 -11.68 -0.07 14.93
C TYR A 265 -12.46 0.94 14.06
N TYR A 266 -13.16 0.44 13.05
CA TYR A 266 -14.05 1.22 12.20
C TYR A 266 -15.33 0.44 11.92
N GLY A 267 -16.49 1.04 12.16
CA GLY A 267 -17.79 0.44 11.86
C GLY A 267 -18.81 0.68 12.98
N ALA A 268 -19.83 -0.16 13.04
CA ALA A 268 -20.91 0.00 14.01
C ALA A 268 -20.39 -0.20 15.45
N GLU A 269 -20.79 0.66 16.39
CA GLU A 269 -20.40 0.50 17.81
C GLU A 269 -20.91 -0.82 18.40
N ASP A 270 -22.02 -1.34 17.88
CA ASP A 270 -22.66 -2.60 18.26
C ASP A 270 -22.45 -3.73 17.23
N ALA A 271 -21.35 -3.68 16.46
CA ALA A 271 -21.05 -4.69 15.45
C ALA A 271 -21.03 -6.11 16.03
N THR A 272 -21.61 -7.05 15.29
CA THR A 272 -21.62 -8.49 15.61
C THR A 272 -20.61 -9.26 14.80
N ASP A 273 -20.29 -8.80 13.59
CA ASP A 273 -19.44 -9.51 12.64
C ASP A 273 -18.36 -8.54 12.13
N ILE A 274 -17.09 -8.88 12.35
CA ILE A 274 -15.97 -7.99 11.97
C ILE A 274 -14.93 -8.69 11.09
N ILE A 275 -14.22 -7.89 10.30
CA ILE A 275 -13.00 -8.30 9.61
C ILE A 275 -11.78 -7.76 10.38
N VAL A 276 -10.76 -8.59 10.60
CA VAL A 276 -9.43 -8.17 11.07
C VAL A 276 -8.48 -8.25 9.90
N ALA A 277 -7.82 -7.14 9.56
CA ALA A 277 -6.94 -7.09 8.39
C ALA A 277 -5.79 -6.08 8.56
N MET A 278 -4.83 -6.17 7.64
CA MET A 278 -3.61 -5.37 7.62
C MET A 278 -3.28 -4.94 6.18
N GLY A 279 -2.67 -3.76 6.03
CA GLY A 279 -2.30 -3.22 4.72
C GLY A 279 -3.50 -2.61 3.96
N SER A 280 -3.41 -2.56 2.63
CA SER A 280 -4.31 -1.74 1.81
C SER A 280 -5.75 -2.23 1.78
N VAL A 281 -6.00 -3.50 2.10
CA VAL A 281 -7.37 -4.05 2.14
C VAL A 281 -8.23 -3.37 3.20
N ALA A 282 -7.61 -2.74 4.21
CA ALA A 282 -8.30 -1.99 5.24
C ALA A 282 -9.16 -0.86 4.65
N ASP A 283 -8.63 -0.12 3.68
CA ASP A 283 -9.35 0.97 3.02
C ASP A 283 -10.55 0.45 2.20
N THR A 284 -10.36 -0.60 1.39
CA THR A 284 -11.49 -1.24 0.67
C THR A 284 -12.54 -1.79 1.65
N THR A 285 -12.10 -2.35 2.78
CA THR A 285 -13.01 -2.91 3.77
C THR A 285 -13.79 -1.81 4.50
N ARG A 286 -13.18 -0.63 4.69
CA ARG A 286 -13.87 0.57 5.22
C ARG A 286 -15.06 0.95 4.34
N GLU A 287 -14.84 1.06 3.02
CA GLU A 287 -15.92 1.36 2.06
C GLU A 287 -17.04 0.31 2.09
N VAL A 288 -16.68 -0.97 2.21
CA VAL A 288 -17.65 -2.07 2.34
C VAL A 288 -18.44 -1.98 3.65
N VAL A 289 -17.79 -1.66 4.76
CA VAL A 289 -18.44 -1.46 6.06
C VAL A 289 -19.47 -0.34 5.97
N ASP A 290 -19.11 0.81 5.37
CA ASP A 290 -20.05 1.92 5.16
C ASP A 290 -21.26 1.51 4.32
N TYR A 291 -21.02 0.77 3.24
CA TYR A 291 -22.07 0.26 2.36
C TYR A 291 -23.03 -0.69 3.09
N LEU A 292 -22.50 -1.64 3.86
CA LEU A 292 -23.30 -2.62 4.60
C LEU A 292 -24.02 -2.02 5.82
N MET A 293 -23.42 -1.03 6.50
CA MET A 293 -24.07 -0.29 7.58
C MET A 293 -25.27 0.52 7.08
N LYS A 294 -25.19 1.12 5.87
CA LYS A 294 -26.34 1.78 5.23
C LYS A 294 -27.51 0.81 4.97
N GLN A 295 -27.26 -0.50 4.92
CA GLN A 295 -28.27 -1.55 4.82
C GLN A 295 -28.73 -2.09 6.19
N GLY A 296 -28.26 -1.51 7.29
CA GLY A 296 -28.60 -1.91 8.65
C GLY A 296 -27.83 -3.13 9.18
N ARG A 297 -26.77 -3.58 8.50
CA ARG A 297 -25.91 -4.66 9.00
C ARG A 297 -24.97 -4.14 10.08
N LYS A 298 -24.80 -4.93 11.15
CA LYS A 298 -23.92 -4.64 12.28
C LYS A 298 -22.51 -5.16 12.04
N VAL A 299 -21.79 -4.47 11.15
CA VAL A 299 -20.46 -4.89 10.71
C VAL A 299 -19.37 -3.89 11.13
N GLY A 300 -18.15 -4.38 11.21
CA GLY A 300 -16.98 -3.54 11.51
C GLY A 300 -15.67 -4.12 11.02
N LEU A 301 -14.62 -3.32 11.13
CA LEU A 301 -13.28 -3.60 10.67
C LEU A 301 -12.31 -3.25 11.80
N LEU A 302 -11.39 -4.15 12.10
CA LEU A 302 -10.25 -3.89 12.97
C LEU A 302 -8.97 -3.94 12.12
N ILE A 303 -8.28 -2.82 12.07
CA ILE A 303 -7.10 -2.62 11.24
C ILE A 303 -5.85 -2.73 12.12
N VAL A 304 -4.93 -3.60 11.72
CA VAL A 304 -3.65 -3.84 12.42
C VAL A 304 -2.56 -2.93 11.84
N ARG A 305 -1.98 -2.05 12.66
CA ARG A 305 -0.81 -1.23 12.27
C ARG A 305 0.45 -1.83 12.85
N LEU A 306 0.54 -1.91 14.18
CA LEU A 306 1.68 -2.54 14.84
C LEU A 306 1.42 -4.05 14.97
N TYR A 307 1.89 -4.81 13.99
CA TYR A 307 1.78 -6.26 14.00
C TYR A 307 2.79 -6.93 14.94
N ARG A 308 4.00 -6.34 15.08
CA ARG A 308 5.00 -6.79 16.06
C ARG A 308 5.64 -5.61 16.80
N PRO A 309 5.79 -5.68 18.13
CA PRO A 309 5.18 -6.67 19.04
C PRO A 309 3.65 -6.62 19.04
N PHE A 310 3.00 -7.78 19.06
CA PHE A 310 1.53 -7.85 19.03
C PHE A 310 0.96 -7.57 20.43
N SER A 311 0.23 -6.47 20.60
CA SER A 311 -0.25 -6.06 21.93
C SER A 311 -1.70 -6.46 22.17
N ALA A 312 -1.91 -7.56 22.91
CA ALA A 312 -3.24 -8.04 23.31
C ALA A 312 -4.08 -6.95 24.00
N LYS A 313 -3.46 -6.21 24.94
CA LYS A 313 -4.09 -5.08 25.65
C LYS A 313 -4.71 -4.06 24.68
N HIS A 314 -3.98 -3.66 23.64
CA HIS A 314 -4.45 -2.62 22.71
C HIS A 314 -5.48 -3.18 21.74
N PHE A 315 -5.32 -4.43 21.28
CA PHE A 315 -6.30 -5.10 20.43
C PHE A 315 -7.66 -5.24 21.13
N LEU A 316 -7.68 -5.81 22.34
CA LEU A 316 -8.92 -6.05 23.10
C LEU A 316 -9.58 -4.76 23.58
N LYS A 317 -8.82 -3.66 23.71
CA LYS A 317 -9.36 -2.34 24.08
C LYS A 317 -10.27 -1.76 23.00
N VAL A 318 -9.91 -1.94 21.72
CA VAL A 318 -10.68 -1.38 20.59
C VAL A 318 -11.75 -2.32 20.04
N LEU A 319 -11.70 -3.60 20.42
CA LEU A 319 -12.68 -4.59 20.00
C LEU A 319 -14.04 -4.37 20.69
N PRO A 320 -15.15 -4.14 19.95
CA PRO A 320 -16.47 -4.02 20.54
C PRO A 320 -16.89 -5.31 21.27
N LYS A 321 -17.49 -5.17 22.45
CA LYS A 321 -17.95 -6.31 23.27
C LYS A 321 -19.11 -7.09 22.65
N SER A 322 -19.80 -6.51 21.67
CA SER A 322 -20.91 -7.15 20.93
C SER A 322 -20.46 -8.13 19.85
N VAL A 323 -19.16 -8.19 19.54
CA VAL A 323 -18.62 -9.02 18.47
C VAL A 323 -18.83 -10.50 18.77
N LYS A 324 -19.44 -11.21 17.84
CA LYS A 324 -19.71 -12.65 17.91
C LYS A 324 -18.91 -13.45 16.90
N ARG A 325 -18.50 -12.83 15.79
CA ARG A 325 -17.75 -13.50 14.72
C ARG A 325 -16.69 -12.60 14.12
N ILE A 326 -15.54 -13.18 13.84
CA ILE A 326 -14.35 -12.50 13.31
C ILE A 326 -13.86 -13.28 12.09
N ALA A 327 -13.70 -12.60 10.96
CA ALA A 327 -12.92 -13.10 9.83
C ALA A 327 -11.54 -12.42 9.84
N VAL A 328 -10.48 -13.20 9.94
CA VAL A 328 -9.11 -12.70 9.86
C VAL A 328 -8.60 -12.90 8.44
N LEU A 329 -8.18 -11.81 7.79
CA LEU A 329 -7.70 -11.84 6.41
C LEU A 329 -6.19 -11.72 6.35
N ASP A 330 -5.54 -12.80 5.93
CA ASP A 330 -4.10 -12.87 5.73
C ASP A 330 -3.74 -12.72 4.26
N ARG A 331 -2.81 -11.81 3.98
CA ARG A 331 -2.26 -11.61 2.62
C ARG A 331 -1.02 -12.47 2.40
N THR A 332 -1.05 -13.72 2.84
CA THR A 332 0.05 -14.68 2.68
C THR A 332 -0.49 -16.10 2.60
N LYS A 333 0.39 -17.08 2.35
CA LYS A 333 0.07 -18.50 2.47
C LYS A 333 1.26 -19.20 3.11
N GLU A 334 1.01 -19.91 4.20
CA GLU A 334 1.99 -20.83 4.82
C GLU A 334 1.54 -22.28 4.54
N PRO A 335 2.08 -22.96 3.50
CA PRO A 335 1.65 -24.31 3.14
C PRO A 335 1.90 -25.31 4.29
N GLY A 336 0.84 -26.00 4.72
CA GLY A 336 0.90 -26.99 5.80
C GLY A 336 0.79 -26.42 7.21
N ALA A 337 0.72 -25.09 7.37
CA ALA A 337 0.41 -24.50 8.66
C ALA A 337 -1.06 -24.74 9.04
N MET A 338 -1.35 -24.72 10.34
CA MET A 338 -2.72 -24.82 10.87
C MET A 338 -3.58 -23.59 10.53
N GLY A 339 -2.95 -22.49 10.14
CA GLY A 339 -3.56 -21.24 9.74
C GLY A 339 -2.47 -20.22 9.43
N GLU A 340 -2.84 -19.09 8.84
CA GLU A 340 -1.92 -18.01 8.52
C GLU A 340 -1.51 -17.18 9.76
N PRO A 341 -0.43 -16.38 9.69
CA PRO A 341 0.16 -15.73 10.86
C PRO A 341 -0.80 -14.84 11.65
N LEU A 342 -1.52 -13.92 11.00
CA LEU A 342 -2.41 -13.00 11.71
C LEU A 342 -3.62 -13.75 12.29
N TYR A 343 -4.19 -14.70 11.54
CA TYR A 343 -5.24 -15.59 12.05
C TYR A 343 -4.81 -16.34 13.32
N ASN A 344 -3.60 -16.91 13.34
CA ASN A 344 -3.09 -17.62 14.52
C ASN A 344 -2.88 -16.68 15.71
N ASP A 345 -2.32 -15.48 15.48
CA ASP A 345 -2.14 -14.49 16.54
C ASP A 345 -3.49 -14.09 17.14
N VAL A 346 -4.49 -13.79 16.30
CA VAL A 346 -5.84 -13.42 16.75
C VAL A 346 -6.48 -14.57 17.53
N LYS A 347 -6.39 -15.81 17.07
CA LYS A 347 -6.91 -16.96 17.82
C LYS A 347 -6.25 -17.13 19.18
N ALA A 348 -4.93 -16.91 19.25
CA ALA A 348 -4.20 -17.01 20.51
C ALA A 348 -4.67 -16.00 21.55
N LEU A 349 -5.14 -14.81 21.15
CA LEU A 349 -5.65 -13.78 22.07
C LEU A 349 -6.87 -14.24 22.88
N PHE A 350 -7.72 -15.08 22.30
CA PHE A 350 -8.98 -15.51 22.92
C PHE A 350 -8.88 -16.86 23.64
N TYR A 351 -7.68 -17.46 23.71
CA TYR A 351 -7.51 -18.77 24.36
C TYR A 351 -7.83 -18.73 25.86
N GLU A 352 -7.57 -17.60 26.52
CA GLU A 352 -7.84 -17.39 27.95
C GLU A 352 -9.12 -16.57 28.21
N GLU A 353 -9.85 -16.17 27.17
CA GLU A 353 -11.08 -15.38 27.30
C GLU A 353 -12.30 -16.29 27.52
N GLU A 354 -13.18 -15.93 28.46
CA GLU A 354 -14.37 -16.73 28.80
C GLU A 354 -15.37 -16.80 27.65
N GLU A 355 -15.53 -15.69 26.91
CA GLU A 355 -16.39 -15.60 25.73
C GLU A 355 -15.53 -15.48 24.46
N MET A 356 -15.49 -16.56 23.67
CA MET A 356 -14.75 -16.60 22.42
C MET A 356 -15.69 -16.41 21.23
N PRO A 357 -15.50 -15.37 20.38
CA PRO A 357 -16.22 -15.26 19.13
C PRO A 357 -15.85 -16.41 18.18
N VAL A 358 -16.70 -16.69 17.19
CA VAL A 358 -16.32 -17.59 16.09
C VAL A 358 -15.25 -16.90 15.26
N ILE A 359 -14.04 -17.46 15.22
CA ILE A 359 -12.91 -16.89 14.46
C ILE A 359 -12.62 -17.79 13.26
N VAL A 360 -12.75 -17.23 12.06
CA VAL A 360 -12.40 -17.89 10.79
C VAL A 360 -11.27 -17.14 10.08
N GLY A 361 -10.43 -17.87 9.36
CA GLY A 361 -9.29 -17.36 8.61
C GLY A 361 -9.54 -17.42 7.10
N GLY A 362 -9.10 -16.39 6.39
CA GLY A 362 -9.21 -16.28 4.95
C GLY A 362 -7.95 -15.73 4.32
N ARG A 363 -7.60 -16.24 3.13
CA ARG A 363 -6.52 -15.68 2.32
C ARG A 363 -7.05 -14.82 1.19
N TYR A 364 -6.32 -13.74 0.91
CA TYR A 364 -6.65 -12.82 -0.17
C TYR A 364 -5.39 -12.26 -0.83
N GLY A 365 -5.56 -11.60 -1.98
CA GLY A 365 -4.59 -10.62 -2.47
C GLY A 365 -3.18 -11.12 -2.83
N LEU A 366 -2.95 -12.44 -2.87
CA LEU A 366 -1.64 -13.00 -3.19
C LEU A 366 -1.18 -12.53 -4.57
N SER A 367 0.07 -12.07 -4.67
CA SER A 367 0.65 -11.54 -5.91
C SER A 367 -0.23 -10.44 -6.56
N SER A 368 -0.69 -9.47 -5.76
CA SER A 368 -1.61 -8.39 -6.17
C SER A 368 -2.87 -8.89 -6.88
N LYS A 369 -3.38 -10.08 -6.53
CA LYS A 369 -4.73 -10.48 -6.94
C LYS A 369 -5.71 -9.39 -6.48
N ASP A 370 -6.46 -8.83 -7.42
CA ASP A 370 -7.36 -7.72 -7.11
C ASP A 370 -8.42 -8.15 -6.10
N THR A 371 -8.59 -7.34 -5.05
CA THR A 371 -9.50 -7.62 -3.93
C THR A 371 -10.59 -6.56 -3.94
N THR A 372 -11.71 -6.88 -4.57
CA THR A 372 -12.79 -5.93 -4.82
C THR A 372 -13.80 -5.88 -3.67
N PRO A 373 -14.62 -4.82 -3.57
CA PRO A 373 -15.67 -4.74 -2.57
C PRO A 373 -16.62 -5.94 -2.57
N ALA A 374 -16.96 -6.48 -3.75
CA ALA A 374 -17.81 -7.68 -3.87
C ALA A 374 -17.23 -8.91 -3.17
N GLN A 375 -15.90 -9.06 -3.18
CA GLN A 375 -15.21 -10.17 -2.51
C GLN A 375 -15.24 -10.02 -0.98
N LEU A 376 -15.13 -8.79 -0.47
CA LEU A 376 -15.20 -8.50 0.96
C LEU A 376 -16.63 -8.59 1.49
N ILE A 377 -17.64 -8.23 0.69
CA ILE A 377 -19.05 -8.52 1.00
C ILE A 377 -19.23 -10.03 1.19
N ALA A 378 -18.66 -10.86 0.31
CA ALA A 378 -18.72 -12.32 0.46
C ALA A 378 -18.09 -12.83 1.77
N VAL A 379 -17.10 -12.13 2.32
CA VAL A 379 -16.54 -12.46 3.65
C VAL A 379 -17.54 -12.17 4.75
N TYR A 380 -18.20 -11.01 4.74
CA TYR A 380 -19.26 -10.71 5.71
C TYR A 380 -20.47 -11.62 5.56
N ASP A 381 -20.80 -12.04 4.34
CA ASP A 381 -21.87 -13.00 4.09
C ASP A 381 -21.51 -14.39 4.61
N ASN A 382 -20.24 -14.80 4.46
CA ASN A 382 -19.73 -16.03 5.09
C ASN A 382 -19.83 -15.97 6.62
N LEU A 383 -19.49 -14.84 7.25
CA LEU A 383 -19.67 -14.65 8.69
C LEU A 383 -21.13 -14.76 9.12
N ALA A 384 -22.06 -14.26 8.31
CA ALA A 384 -23.49 -14.33 8.62
C ALA A 384 -24.09 -15.74 8.55
N LEU A 385 -23.35 -16.74 8.04
CA LEU A 385 -23.81 -18.13 7.99
C LEU A 385 -23.90 -18.75 9.39
N PRO A 386 -24.80 -19.74 9.60
CA PRO A 386 -24.83 -20.51 10.83
C PRO A 386 -23.50 -21.22 11.12
N GLU A 387 -22.85 -21.72 10.06
CA GLU A 387 -21.52 -22.32 10.09
C GLU A 387 -20.62 -21.60 9.07
N PRO A 388 -19.93 -20.53 9.47
CA PRO A 388 -19.01 -19.82 8.61
C PRO A 388 -17.89 -20.74 8.13
N LYS A 389 -17.57 -20.68 6.84
CA LYS A 389 -16.45 -21.42 6.27
C LYS A 389 -15.14 -20.88 6.82
N ASP A 390 -14.34 -21.74 7.41
CA ASP A 390 -12.97 -21.43 7.83
C ASP A 390 -11.96 -21.77 6.70
N ASN A 391 -10.73 -21.26 6.83
CA ASN A 391 -9.62 -21.52 5.92
C ASN A 391 -9.93 -21.21 4.44
N PHE A 392 -10.74 -20.17 4.20
CA PHE A 392 -11.27 -19.87 2.88
C PHE A 392 -10.28 -19.07 2.01
N THR A 393 -10.64 -18.87 0.74
CA THR A 393 -9.96 -17.93 -0.17
C THR A 393 -10.95 -16.99 -0.83
N ILE A 394 -10.53 -15.79 -1.19
CA ILE A 394 -11.29 -14.86 -2.03
C ILE A 394 -10.47 -14.43 -3.26
N GLY A 395 -11.15 -14.06 -4.34
CA GLY A 395 -10.52 -13.60 -5.60
C GLY A 395 -10.05 -14.71 -6.55
N ILE A 396 -10.37 -15.97 -6.24
CA ILE A 396 -10.14 -17.14 -7.11
C ILE A 396 -11.37 -18.06 -7.10
N VAL A 397 -11.45 -18.94 -8.09
CA VAL A 397 -12.35 -20.11 -8.08
C VAL A 397 -11.47 -21.32 -7.80
N ASP A 398 -11.62 -21.91 -6.63
CA ASP A 398 -10.94 -23.13 -6.22
C ASP A 398 -11.90 -24.31 -6.38
N ASP A 399 -11.85 -24.97 -7.52
CA ASP A 399 -12.65 -26.14 -7.88
C ASP A 399 -11.96 -27.47 -7.54
N VAL A 400 -10.84 -27.42 -6.81
CA VAL A 400 -10.07 -28.60 -6.38
C VAL A 400 -10.25 -28.85 -4.89
N THR A 401 -9.98 -27.85 -4.06
CA THR A 401 -10.14 -27.94 -2.60
C THR A 401 -11.39 -27.23 -2.08
N PHE A 402 -12.13 -26.57 -2.96
CA PHE A 402 -13.40 -25.90 -2.66
C PHE A 402 -13.29 -24.90 -1.51
N LEU A 403 -12.16 -24.23 -1.35
CA LEU A 403 -11.94 -23.24 -0.27
C LEU A 403 -12.46 -21.85 -0.65
N SER A 404 -12.60 -21.55 -1.94
CA SER A 404 -13.03 -20.23 -2.40
C SER A 404 -14.45 -19.89 -1.97
N LEU A 405 -14.67 -18.67 -1.51
CA LEU A 405 -16.02 -18.11 -1.31
C LEU A 405 -16.61 -17.67 -2.66
N PRO A 406 -17.92 -17.86 -2.89
CA PRO A 406 -18.58 -17.36 -4.09
C PRO A 406 -18.61 -15.83 -4.09
N GLN A 407 -18.24 -15.22 -5.23
CA GLN A 407 -18.27 -13.77 -5.40
C GLN A 407 -19.64 -13.33 -5.96
N GLY A 408 -20.22 -12.29 -5.37
CA GLY A 408 -21.41 -11.61 -5.90
C GLY A 408 -21.10 -10.65 -7.05
N GLU A 409 -22.10 -9.84 -7.45
CA GLU A 409 -21.90 -8.80 -8.46
C GLU A 409 -21.04 -7.64 -7.94
N GLU A 410 -20.33 -6.97 -8.84
CA GLU A 410 -19.57 -5.76 -8.51
C GLU A 410 -20.52 -4.61 -8.15
N VAL A 411 -20.20 -3.91 -7.06
CA VAL A 411 -21.01 -2.81 -6.52
C VAL A 411 -20.25 -1.50 -6.71
N ASN A 412 -20.95 -0.46 -7.16
CA ASN A 412 -20.38 0.89 -7.16
C ASN A 412 -20.38 1.45 -5.74
N MET A 413 -19.20 1.59 -5.15
CA MET A 413 -19.02 2.12 -3.80
C MET A 413 -18.93 3.64 -3.74
N MET A 414 -18.76 4.31 -4.88
CA MET A 414 -18.50 5.74 -4.92
C MET A 414 -19.78 6.55 -5.12
N ASP A 415 -19.78 7.77 -4.57
CA ASP A 415 -20.84 8.76 -4.81
C ASP A 415 -20.97 9.08 -6.31
N GLU A 416 -22.15 9.50 -6.74
CA GLU A 416 -22.46 9.83 -8.14
C GLU A 416 -21.51 10.89 -8.74
N ASN A 417 -20.98 11.78 -7.89
CA ASN A 417 -20.07 12.86 -8.29
C ASN A 417 -18.60 12.42 -8.40
N THR A 418 -18.27 11.18 -8.06
CA THR A 418 -16.88 10.68 -8.16
C THR A 418 -16.59 10.23 -9.58
N PHE A 419 -15.58 10.81 -10.21
CA PHE A 419 -15.08 10.33 -11.49
C PHE A 419 -14.35 8.98 -11.30
N GLN A 420 -14.65 8.01 -12.16
CA GLN A 420 -13.96 6.71 -12.22
C GLN A 420 -13.66 6.34 -13.67
N GLY A 421 -12.40 6.45 -14.06
CA GLY A 421 -11.94 6.29 -15.44
C GLY A 421 -11.10 5.03 -15.66
N LYS A 422 -11.33 4.36 -16.80
CA LYS A 422 -10.43 3.34 -17.35
C LYS A 422 -9.85 3.80 -18.69
N PHE A 423 -8.54 3.73 -18.84
CA PHE A 423 -7.84 4.11 -20.08
C PHE A 423 -7.03 2.94 -20.60
N TYR A 424 -7.42 2.43 -21.77
CA TYR A 424 -6.77 1.32 -22.45
C TYR A 424 -5.78 1.87 -23.47
N GLY A 425 -4.49 1.65 -23.21
CA GLY A 425 -3.38 2.08 -24.07
C GLY A 425 -2.44 0.93 -24.43
N LEU A 426 -1.51 1.22 -25.33
CA LEU A 426 -0.42 0.34 -25.74
C LEU A 426 0.87 0.70 -24.98
N GLY A 427 1.66 -0.30 -24.60
CA GLY A 427 2.97 -0.07 -24.00
C GLY A 427 3.83 0.84 -24.87
N SER A 428 4.24 1.98 -24.31
CA SER A 428 5.00 3.07 -24.97
C SER A 428 4.22 4.01 -25.90
N ASP A 429 2.88 4.02 -25.88
CA ASP A 429 2.08 5.01 -26.63
C ASP A 429 1.93 6.38 -25.94
N GLY A 430 2.37 6.49 -24.69
CA GLY A 430 2.30 7.70 -23.87
C GLY A 430 1.03 7.83 -23.02
N THR A 431 0.09 6.88 -23.07
CA THR A 431 -1.16 6.90 -22.28
C THR A 431 -0.91 6.99 -20.78
N VAL A 432 -0.02 6.14 -20.24
CA VAL A 432 0.30 6.15 -18.82
C VAL A 432 0.95 7.48 -18.40
N GLY A 433 1.86 8.01 -19.23
CA GLY A 433 2.50 9.30 -18.98
C GLY A 433 1.51 10.46 -18.97
N ALA A 434 0.60 10.49 -19.96
CA ALA A 434 -0.48 11.48 -20.02
C ALA A 434 -1.38 11.39 -18.79
N ASN A 435 -1.77 10.19 -18.37
CA ASN A 435 -2.60 10.00 -17.19
C ASN A 435 -1.90 10.43 -15.90
N LYS A 436 -0.62 10.08 -15.70
CA LYS A 436 0.20 10.59 -14.58
C LYS A 436 0.23 12.12 -14.56
N ASN A 437 0.37 12.75 -15.72
CA ASN A 437 0.33 14.19 -15.85
C ASN A 437 -1.07 14.77 -15.55
N SER A 438 -2.15 14.16 -16.03
CA SER A 438 -3.52 14.59 -15.74
C SER A 438 -3.83 14.56 -14.24
N ILE A 439 -3.41 13.52 -13.53
CA ILE A 439 -3.60 13.41 -12.07
C ILE A 439 -2.84 14.53 -11.36
N LYS A 440 -1.62 14.84 -11.81
CA LYS A 440 -0.84 15.94 -11.26
C LYS A 440 -1.52 17.29 -11.49
N ILE A 441 -1.96 17.56 -12.72
CA ILE A 441 -2.72 18.79 -13.07
C ILE A 441 -3.94 18.92 -12.15
N ILE A 442 -4.79 17.89 -12.08
CA ILE A 442 -6.02 17.94 -11.28
C ILE A 442 -5.69 18.11 -9.79
N GLY A 443 -4.71 17.36 -9.27
CA GLY A 443 -4.32 17.43 -7.87
C GLY A 443 -3.70 18.78 -7.45
N GLU A 444 -2.97 19.45 -8.35
CA GLU A 444 -2.30 20.73 -8.08
C GLU A 444 -3.17 21.96 -8.35
N THR A 445 -4.17 21.84 -9.24
CA THR A 445 -5.03 22.97 -9.65
C THR A 445 -6.42 22.96 -9.00
N THR A 446 -6.75 21.90 -8.26
CA THR A 446 -8.04 21.75 -7.58
C THR A 446 -7.88 21.22 -6.17
N ASP A 447 -8.96 21.31 -5.38
CA ASP A 447 -9.04 20.71 -4.04
C ASP A 447 -9.46 19.24 -4.07
N LYS A 448 -9.69 18.65 -5.25
CA LYS A 448 -10.13 17.26 -5.37
C LYS A 448 -9.06 16.28 -4.88
N TYR A 449 -9.52 15.22 -4.23
CA TYR A 449 -8.71 14.04 -4.01
C TYR A 449 -8.54 13.30 -5.32
N CYS A 450 -7.32 12.83 -5.54
CA CYS A 450 -6.93 12.16 -6.77
C CYS A 450 -6.32 10.82 -6.42
N GLN A 451 -6.68 9.79 -7.16
CA GLN A 451 -6.09 8.46 -7.06
C GLN A 451 -5.80 7.92 -8.45
N ALA A 452 -4.67 7.24 -8.62
CA ALA A 452 -4.47 6.43 -9.81
C ALA A 452 -3.61 5.20 -9.60
N TYR A 453 -3.93 4.20 -10.41
CA TYR A 453 -3.22 2.93 -10.49
C TYR A 453 -3.04 2.52 -11.94
N PHE A 454 -1.88 1.96 -12.26
CA PHE A 454 -1.50 1.58 -13.62
C PHE A 454 -1.22 0.08 -13.67
N ALA A 455 -2.07 -0.65 -14.39
CA ALA A 455 -1.86 -2.06 -14.70
C ALA A 455 -1.04 -2.19 -15.98
N TYR A 456 0.12 -2.84 -15.88
CA TYR A 456 1.04 -3.08 -16.98
C TYR A 456 1.02 -4.55 -17.40
N ASP A 457 1.25 -4.80 -18.68
CA ASP A 457 1.59 -6.13 -19.18
C ASP A 457 3.06 -6.48 -18.87
N SER A 458 3.36 -7.77 -18.82
CA SER A 458 4.70 -8.35 -18.77
C SER A 458 5.55 -8.04 -20.01
N LYS A 459 4.91 -7.76 -21.15
CA LYS A 459 5.59 -7.43 -22.40
C LYS A 459 6.18 -6.02 -22.34
N LYS A 460 7.51 -5.94 -22.51
CA LYS A 460 8.24 -4.66 -22.50
C LYS A 460 7.79 -3.68 -23.59
N SER A 461 7.34 -4.18 -24.74
CA SER A 461 6.81 -3.36 -25.84
C SER A 461 5.54 -3.99 -26.42
N GLY A 462 4.59 -3.14 -26.83
CA GLY A 462 3.35 -3.58 -27.46
C GLY A 462 2.37 -4.35 -26.55
N GLY A 463 2.65 -4.43 -25.26
CA GLY A 463 1.72 -4.96 -24.25
C GLY A 463 0.55 -4.02 -24.00
N ILE A 464 -0.53 -4.53 -23.42
CA ILE A 464 -1.66 -3.69 -22.99
C ILE A 464 -1.27 -2.91 -21.73
N THR A 465 -1.75 -1.68 -21.61
CA THR A 465 -1.73 -0.92 -20.36
C THR A 465 -3.16 -0.49 -20.03
N THR A 466 -3.52 -0.57 -18.76
CA THR A 466 -4.81 -0.07 -18.28
C THR A 466 -4.56 0.88 -17.12
N SER A 467 -4.94 2.14 -17.31
CA SER A 467 -4.88 3.14 -16.23
C SER A 467 -6.25 3.23 -15.57
N HIS A 468 -6.25 3.27 -14.25
CA HIS A 468 -7.43 3.40 -13.40
C HIS A 468 -7.29 4.71 -12.63
N LEU A 469 -8.17 5.67 -12.90
CA LEU A 469 -8.13 7.00 -12.28
C LEU A 469 -9.42 7.22 -11.51
N ARG A 470 -9.30 7.84 -10.33
CA ARG A 470 -10.45 8.32 -9.56
C ARG A 470 -10.21 9.76 -9.11
N PHE A 471 -11.26 10.59 -9.19
CA PHE A 471 -11.26 11.96 -8.68
C PHE A 471 -12.54 12.22 -7.91
N GLY A 472 -12.44 12.83 -6.74
CA GLY A 472 -13.60 13.10 -5.89
C GLY A 472 -13.35 14.25 -4.91
N ASP A 473 -14.42 14.75 -4.31
CA ASP A 473 -14.35 15.80 -3.29
C ASP A 473 -14.11 15.23 -1.87
N THR A 474 -14.18 13.91 -1.73
CA THR A 474 -13.91 13.15 -0.50
C THR A 474 -12.67 12.28 -0.67
N PRO A 475 -11.98 11.90 0.43
CA PRO A 475 -10.87 10.96 0.40
C PRO A 475 -11.24 9.66 -0.31
N ILE A 476 -10.34 9.15 -1.15
CA ILE A 476 -10.57 7.95 -1.97
C ILE A 476 -9.92 6.75 -1.28
N HIS A 477 -10.73 5.81 -0.80
CA HIS A 477 -10.30 4.60 -0.07
C HIS A 477 -10.43 3.34 -0.92
N SER A 478 -10.14 3.44 -2.21
CA SER A 478 -10.45 2.40 -3.19
C SER A 478 -9.20 1.72 -3.78
N PRO A 479 -8.34 1.03 -3.00
CA PRO A 479 -7.12 0.36 -3.49
C PRO A 479 -7.45 -0.97 -4.20
N TYR A 480 -8.32 -0.90 -5.18
CA TYR A 480 -8.71 -1.96 -6.12
C TYR A 480 -8.93 -1.34 -7.50
N LEU A 481 -8.95 -2.17 -8.55
CA LEU A 481 -9.16 -1.68 -9.92
C LEU A 481 -10.56 -1.05 -10.09
N VAL A 482 -10.70 -0.09 -11.00
CA VAL A 482 -12.02 0.47 -11.33
C VAL A 482 -12.91 -0.62 -11.96
N THR A 483 -13.91 -1.09 -11.20
CA THR A 483 -14.88 -2.11 -11.62
C THR A 483 -16.13 -1.49 -12.24
N THR A 484 -16.57 -0.32 -11.78
CA THR A 484 -17.76 0.40 -12.26
C THR A 484 -17.42 1.79 -12.84
N PRO A 485 -16.72 1.87 -13.99
CA PRO A 485 -16.31 3.17 -14.55
C PRO A 485 -17.51 4.01 -15.00
N ASN A 486 -17.41 5.33 -14.90
CA ASN A 486 -18.26 6.28 -15.62
C ASN A 486 -17.56 6.89 -16.84
N PHE A 487 -16.27 6.61 -17.03
CA PHE A 487 -15.52 6.98 -18.22
C PHE A 487 -14.61 5.84 -18.69
N VAL A 488 -14.67 5.52 -19.97
CA VAL A 488 -13.76 4.56 -20.60
C VAL A 488 -13.12 5.18 -21.83
N ALA A 489 -11.80 5.14 -21.95
CA ALA A 489 -11.08 5.52 -23.16
C ALA A 489 -10.33 4.34 -23.76
N CYS A 490 -10.45 4.16 -25.06
CA CYS A 490 -9.70 3.19 -25.85
C CYS A 490 -8.81 3.92 -26.85
N HIS A 491 -7.51 3.90 -26.62
CA HIS A 491 -6.54 4.58 -27.48
C HIS A 491 -6.07 3.72 -28.66
N VAL A 492 -6.42 2.43 -28.66
CA VAL A 492 -6.01 1.43 -29.66
C VAL A 492 -7.25 0.72 -30.24
N PRO A 493 -7.70 1.07 -31.45
CA PRO A 493 -8.98 0.58 -31.97
C PRO A 493 -9.11 -0.95 -32.03
N ALA A 494 -7.99 -1.67 -32.25
CA ALA A 494 -7.98 -3.13 -32.28
C ALA A 494 -8.42 -3.80 -30.96
N TYR A 495 -8.42 -3.07 -29.85
CA TYR A 495 -8.77 -3.62 -28.53
C TYR A 495 -10.27 -3.87 -28.36
N ILE A 496 -11.15 -3.23 -29.14
CA ILE A 496 -12.60 -3.47 -29.08
C ILE A 496 -12.99 -4.92 -29.37
N TYR A 497 -12.15 -5.65 -30.11
CA TYR A 497 -12.39 -7.07 -30.44
C TYR A 497 -11.70 -8.04 -29.49
N LYS A 498 -10.77 -7.56 -28.65
CA LYS A 498 -9.90 -8.41 -27.84
C LYS A 498 -10.26 -8.37 -26.36
N TYR A 499 -10.77 -7.24 -25.88
CA TYR A 499 -10.99 -7.00 -24.47
C TYR A 499 -12.40 -6.45 -24.24
N ASP A 500 -13.01 -6.88 -23.15
CA ASP A 500 -14.29 -6.33 -22.69
C ASP A 500 -14.07 -4.99 -21.97
N MET A 501 -13.86 -3.94 -22.75
CA MET A 501 -13.50 -2.61 -22.23
C MET A 501 -14.66 -1.91 -21.52
N LEU A 502 -15.89 -2.19 -21.94
CA LEU A 502 -17.11 -1.62 -21.34
C LEU A 502 -17.62 -2.42 -20.14
N ARG A 503 -16.89 -3.45 -19.70
CA ARG A 503 -17.24 -4.21 -18.51
C ARG A 503 -17.45 -3.27 -17.32
N GLY A 504 -18.64 -3.35 -16.75
CA GLY A 504 -19.06 -2.60 -15.57
C GLY A 504 -19.38 -1.12 -15.81
N ILE A 505 -19.34 -0.61 -17.05
CA ILE A 505 -19.66 0.81 -17.31
C ILE A 505 -21.04 1.17 -16.75
N THR A 506 -21.11 2.31 -16.06
CA THR A 506 -22.34 2.83 -15.46
C THR A 506 -23.28 3.37 -16.55
N GLU A 507 -24.59 3.40 -16.27
CA GLU A 507 -25.57 3.99 -17.20
C GLU A 507 -25.30 5.50 -17.34
N GLY A 508 -25.37 6.02 -18.57
CA GLY A 508 -25.02 7.42 -18.87
C GLY A 508 -23.53 7.73 -18.83
N GLY A 509 -22.65 6.72 -18.66
CA GLY A 509 -21.21 6.93 -18.73
C GLY A 509 -20.73 7.33 -20.13
N SER A 510 -19.46 7.72 -20.23
CA SER A 510 -18.82 8.15 -21.49
C SER A 510 -17.83 7.11 -22.01
N PHE A 511 -17.84 6.87 -23.33
CA PHE A 511 -16.85 6.03 -24.02
C PHE A 511 -16.15 6.83 -25.12
N LEU A 512 -14.83 6.98 -25.01
CA LEU A 512 -13.96 7.64 -25.98
C LEU A 512 -13.15 6.61 -26.77
N LEU A 513 -13.26 6.61 -28.10
CA LEU A 513 -12.51 5.74 -28.99
C LEU A 513 -11.59 6.55 -29.92
N ASN A 514 -10.29 6.23 -29.91
CA ASN A 514 -9.37 6.70 -30.93
C ASN A 514 -9.47 5.81 -32.18
N CYS A 515 -9.98 6.33 -33.29
CA CYS A 515 -10.05 5.62 -34.56
C CYS A 515 -10.14 6.58 -35.75
N SER A 516 -9.61 6.17 -36.90
CA SER A 516 -9.70 6.89 -38.16
C SER A 516 -10.91 6.48 -39.01
N TRP A 517 -11.98 6.00 -38.37
CA TRP A 517 -13.16 5.45 -39.03
C TRP A 517 -14.19 6.55 -39.29
N THR A 518 -14.87 6.50 -40.43
CA THR A 518 -16.07 7.31 -40.68
C THR A 518 -17.26 6.84 -39.85
N ASP A 519 -18.33 7.63 -39.75
CA ASP A 519 -19.55 7.25 -39.01
C ASP A 519 -20.15 5.92 -39.50
N GLU A 520 -20.13 5.69 -40.82
CA GLU A 520 -20.60 4.43 -41.44
C GLU A 520 -19.69 3.25 -41.05
N GLU A 521 -18.38 3.48 -41.04
CA GLU A 521 -17.39 2.48 -40.67
C GLU A 521 -17.44 2.15 -39.17
N ILE A 522 -17.63 3.16 -38.31
CA ILE A 522 -17.85 2.97 -36.87
C ILE A 522 -19.04 2.03 -36.65
N TYR A 523 -20.17 2.30 -37.33
CA TYR A 523 -21.34 1.44 -37.23
C TYR A 523 -21.05 0.03 -37.73
N LYS A 524 -20.25 -0.13 -38.80
CA LYS A 524 -19.90 -1.44 -39.34
C LYS A 524 -18.92 -2.23 -38.43
N PHE A 525 -17.93 -1.55 -37.88
CA PHE A 525 -16.80 -2.18 -37.20
C PHE A 525 -17.05 -2.41 -35.72
N LEU A 526 -17.87 -1.61 -35.03
CA LEU A 526 -18.19 -1.86 -33.62
C LEU A 526 -18.82 -3.25 -33.43
N PRO A 527 -18.30 -4.08 -32.50
CA PRO A 527 -18.91 -5.37 -32.17
C PRO A 527 -20.37 -5.22 -31.72
N ASN A 528 -21.22 -6.17 -32.11
CA ASN A 528 -22.64 -6.14 -31.71
C ASN A 528 -22.83 -6.18 -30.18
N SER A 529 -21.97 -6.92 -29.45
CA SER A 529 -21.97 -6.91 -27.98
C SER A 529 -21.73 -5.51 -27.42
N MET A 530 -20.79 -4.76 -27.98
CA MET A 530 -20.49 -3.38 -27.58
C MET A 530 -21.65 -2.44 -27.91
N LYS A 531 -22.22 -2.52 -29.12
CA LYS A 531 -23.40 -1.74 -29.51
C LYS A 531 -24.59 -1.94 -28.57
N ILE A 532 -24.84 -3.19 -28.15
CA ILE A 532 -25.90 -3.52 -27.18
C ILE A 532 -25.65 -2.79 -25.86
N VAL A 533 -24.42 -2.81 -25.35
CA VAL A 533 -24.06 -2.11 -24.10
C VAL A 533 -24.23 -0.61 -24.25
N LEU A 534 -23.70 -0.02 -25.34
CA LEU A 534 -23.80 1.41 -25.61
C LEU A 534 -25.26 1.88 -25.65
N ALA A 535 -26.13 1.15 -26.34
CA ALA A 535 -27.54 1.47 -26.45
C ALA A 535 -28.30 1.25 -25.14
N LYS A 536 -28.17 0.08 -24.49
CA LYS A 536 -28.92 -0.25 -23.27
C LYS A 536 -28.56 0.65 -22.10
N LYS A 537 -27.28 1.01 -21.96
CA LYS A 537 -26.79 1.88 -20.89
C LYS A 537 -26.73 3.35 -21.28
N LYS A 538 -27.28 3.74 -22.45
CA LYS A 538 -27.33 5.12 -22.94
C LYS A 538 -25.96 5.82 -22.85
N ILE A 539 -24.91 5.13 -23.29
CA ILE A 539 -23.54 5.61 -23.17
C ILE A 539 -23.31 6.78 -24.13
N HIS A 540 -22.68 7.84 -23.64
CA HIS A 540 -22.19 8.94 -24.46
C HIS A 540 -20.95 8.49 -25.22
N PHE A 541 -21.12 8.12 -26.49
CA PHE A 541 -20.04 7.62 -27.32
C PHE A 541 -19.38 8.75 -28.13
N TYR A 542 -18.07 8.85 -28.00
CA TYR A 542 -17.21 9.81 -28.70
C TYR A 542 -16.15 9.07 -29.49
N ALA A 543 -15.92 9.50 -30.73
CA ALA A 543 -14.83 9.01 -31.58
C ALA A 543 -13.93 10.17 -32.01
N ILE A 544 -12.63 9.94 -32.05
CA ILE A 544 -11.63 10.92 -32.49
C ILE A 544 -10.56 10.24 -33.34
N ASP A 545 -10.19 10.85 -34.47
CA ASP A 545 -9.01 10.43 -35.23
C ASP A 545 -7.76 11.12 -34.71
N GLY A 546 -7.31 10.70 -33.52
CA GLY A 546 -6.09 11.24 -32.92
C GLY A 546 -4.84 10.97 -33.77
N THR A 547 -4.86 9.95 -34.64
CA THR A 547 -3.71 9.57 -35.47
C THR A 547 -3.50 10.54 -36.60
N THR A 548 -4.57 10.92 -37.31
CA THR A 548 -4.50 11.92 -38.38
C THR A 548 -4.17 13.30 -37.81
N ILE A 549 -4.83 13.70 -36.71
CA ILE A 549 -4.56 14.98 -36.03
C ILE A 549 -3.08 15.06 -35.63
N ALA A 550 -2.50 14.00 -35.03
CA ALA A 550 -1.09 13.98 -34.64
C ALA A 550 -0.13 14.22 -35.82
N ARG A 551 -0.47 13.71 -37.01
CA ARG A 551 0.35 13.94 -38.21
C ARG A 551 0.23 15.36 -38.72
N GLU A 552 -0.99 15.90 -38.76
CA GLU A 552 -1.26 17.26 -39.23
C GLU A 552 -0.57 18.33 -38.37
N VAL A 553 -0.52 18.11 -37.05
CA VAL A 553 0.17 19.04 -36.12
C VAL A 553 1.67 18.76 -35.93
N GLY A 554 2.23 17.78 -36.66
CA GLY A 554 3.67 17.48 -36.62
C GLY A 554 4.15 16.63 -35.42
N LEU A 555 3.25 15.99 -34.68
CA LEU A 555 3.57 15.07 -33.56
C LEU A 555 3.85 13.62 -34.02
N GLY A 556 3.78 13.35 -35.32
CA GLY A 556 4.04 12.03 -35.90
C GLY A 556 2.96 11.02 -35.50
N SER A 557 3.33 9.97 -34.77
CA SER A 557 2.40 8.93 -34.27
C SER A 557 1.99 9.12 -32.80
N ARG A 558 2.40 10.22 -32.16
CA ARG A 558 2.10 10.46 -30.74
C ARG A 558 0.71 11.05 -30.56
N THR A 559 -0.21 10.25 -30.06
CA THR A 559 -1.61 10.64 -29.81
C THR A 559 -1.89 11.02 -28.37
N ASN A 560 -0.93 10.84 -27.46
CA ASN A 560 -1.10 11.02 -26.02
C ASN A 560 -1.65 12.40 -25.62
N THR A 561 -1.10 13.50 -26.15
CA THR A 561 -1.59 14.86 -25.84
C THR A 561 -3.01 15.09 -26.37
N ILE A 562 -3.33 14.57 -27.56
CA ILE A 562 -4.65 14.72 -28.18
C ILE A 562 -5.70 13.96 -27.36
N MET A 563 -5.39 12.72 -26.98
CA MET A 563 -6.29 11.92 -26.13
C MET A 563 -6.45 12.52 -24.74
N GLN A 564 -5.40 13.13 -24.19
CA GLN A 564 -5.46 13.85 -22.93
C GLN A 564 -6.39 15.07 -23.01
N SER A 565 -6.28 15.89 -24.05
CA SER A 565 -7.20 17.01 -24.29
C SER A 565 -8.65 16.55 -24.45
N ALA A 566 -8.87 15.46 -25.19
CA ALA A 566 -10.21 14.87 -25.34
C ALA A 566 -10.77 14.39 -23.99
N PHE A 567 -9.94 13.77 -23.14
CA PHE A 567 -10.32 13.40 -21.78
C PHE A 567 -10.79 14.62 -20.97
N PHE A 568 -9.98 15.69 -20.90
CA PHE A 568 -10.38 16.89 -20.14
C PHE A 568 -11.66 17.54 -20.67
N LYS A 569 -11.88 17.51 -21.99
CA LYS A 569 -13.09 18.06 -22.60
C LYS A 569 -14.36 17.26 -22.27
N ILE A 570 -14.26 15.93 -22.22
CA ILE A 570 -15.41 15.04 -22.07
C ILE A 570 -15.70 14.73 -20.60
N ALA A 571 -14.66 14.55 -19.79
CA ALA A 571 -14.80 14.12 -18.41
C ALA A 571 -15.28 15.23 -17.47
N ASP A 572 -15.13 16.49 -17.87
CA ASP A 572 -15.58 17.70 -17.14
C ASP A 572 -15.18 17.70 -15.64
N VAL A 573 -14.02 17.10 -15.33
CA VAL A 573 -13.50 17.01 -13.95
C VAL A 573 -13.05 18.39 -13.44
N ILE A 574 -12.60 19.24 -14.36
CA ILE A 574 -12.23 20.64 -14.14
C ILE A 574 -12.79 21.50 -15.27
N PRO A 575 -13.10 22.78 -15.03
CA PRO A 575 -13.52 23.69 -16.10
C PRO A 575 -12.49 23.69 -17.22
N TYR A 576 -12.94 23.47 -18.45
CA TYR A 576 -12.05 23.30 -19.61
C TYR A 576 -11.07 24.46 -19.83
N GLU A 577 -11.42 25.70 -19.44
CA GLU A 577 -10.52 26.87 -19.53
C GLU A 577 -9.36 26.84 -18.53
N LYS A 578 -9.47 26.04 -17.46
CA LYS A 578 -8.44 25.83 -16.43
C LYS A 578 -7.60 24.57 -16.66
N ALA A 579 -8.05 23.69 -17.57
CA ALA A 579 -7.38 22.46 -17.97
C ALA A 579 -6.33 22.75 -19.04
#